data_AF-A0A959Q157-F1
#
_entry.id   AF-A0A959Q157-F1
#
_cell.length_a   1.000
_cell.length_b   1.000
_cell.length_c   1.000
_cell.angle_alpha   90.00
_cell.angle_beta   90.00
_cell.angle_gamma   90.00
#
_symmetry.space_group_name_H-M   'P 1'
#
loop_
_entity.id
_entity.type
_entity.pdbx_description
1 polymer ?
#
loop_
_entity_poly.entity_id
_entity_poly.type
_entity_poly.pdbx_seq_one_letter_code
_entity_poly.pdbx_strand_id
1 'polypeptide(L)'
;ATQVLENLAKTGVPTRAEISDAAHGAQAECVMLNKGPYINDAIRVLKGVLIRMEGHSFKQKSELRALKVAKNSIKKFSENNHDSKHKRTKKVSPPDHARTAE
;
A
#
# COMPACT_ATOMS: atom_id res chain seq x y z
N ALA A 1 18.60 13.52 14.85
CA ALA A 1 17.71 12.57 15.53
C ALA A 1 18.55 11.65 16.39
N THR A 2 18.20 11.46 17.66
CA THR A 2 18.86 10.51 18.57
C THR A 2 18.05 9.21 18.62
N GLN A 3 18.71 8.05 18.76
CA GLN A 3 18.06 6.74 19.01
C GLN A 3 17.06 6.25 17.94
N VAL A 4 17.33 6.52 16.66
CA VAL A 4 16.48 6.02 15.58
C VAL A 4 16.59 4.49 15.49
N LEU A 5 15.45 3.80 15.64
CA LEU A 5 15.33 2.33 15.55
C LEU A 5 16.25 1.56 16.51
N GLU A 6 16.55 2.11 17.69
CA GLU A 6 17.44 1.49 18.67
C GLU A 6 16.92 0.16 19.21
N ASN A 7 15.63 0.10 19.53
CA ASN A 7 14.98 -1.11 20.00
C ASN A 7 14.94 -2.16 18.89
N LEU A 8 14.68 -1.77 17.64
CA LEU A 8 14.78 -2.68 16.51
C LEU A 8 16.18 -3.28 16.39
N ALA A 9 17.24 -2.47 16.46
CA ALA A 9 18.61 -2.98 16.38
C ALA A 9 18.96 -3.95 17.52
N LYS A 10 18.40 -3.76 18.72
CA LYS A 10 18.68 -4.57 19.91
C LYS A 10 17.79 -5.81 20.06
N THR A 11 16.49 -5.66 19.85
CA THR A 11 15.45 -6.66 20.18
C THR A 11 14.72 -7.22 18.95
N GLY A 12 14.91 -6.63 17.77
CA GLY A 12 14.26 -7.05 16.53
C GLY A 12 12.85 -6.47 16.33
N VAL A 13 12.32 -5.72 17.30
CA VAL A 13 10.98 -5.14 17.22
C VAL A 13 11.05 -3.61 17.43
N PRO A 14 10.63 -2.79 16.43
CA PRO A 14 10.59 -1.35 16.60
C PRO A 14 9.36 -0.93 17.40
N THR A 15 9.47 0.17 18.14
CA THR A 15 8.31 0.86 18.71
C THR A 15 7.64 1.77 17.68
N ARG A 16 6.37 2.12 17.91
CA ARG A 16 5.67 3.09 17.06
C ARG A 16 6.37 4.46 17.02
N ALA A 17 6.91 4.89 18.16
CA ALA A 17 7.65 6.14 18.27
C ALA A 17 8.89 6.13 17.36
N GLU A 18 9.67 5.05 17.39
CA GLU A 18 10.87 4.93 16.56
C GLU A 18 10.57 4.93 15.06
N ILE A 19 9.43 4.39 14.63
CA ILE A 19 9.00 4.49 13.22
C ILE A 19 8.71 5.95 12.85
N SER A 20 8.10 6.71 13.76
CA SER A 20 7.86 8.14 13.56
C SER A 20 9.16 8.93 13.52
N ASP A 21 10.12 8.60 14.38
CA ASP A 21 11.43 9.26 14.43
C ASP A 21 12.26 8.94 13.19
N ALA A 22 12.19 7.70 12.68
CA ALA A 22 12.79 7.34 11.39
C ALA A 22 12.16 8.10 10.21
N ALA A 23 10.84 8.36 10.27
CA ALA A 23 10.16 9.15 9.25
C ALA A 23 10.56 10.63 9.31
N HIS A 24 10.69 11.22 10.51
CA HIS A 24 11.25 12.57 10.67
C HIS A 24 12.72 12.63 10.25
N GLY A 25 13.49 11.57 10.52
CA GLY A 25 14.87 11.44 10.07
C GLY A 25 15.04 11.46 8.54
N ALA A 26 13.99 11.20 7.77
CA ALA A 26 14.03 11.32 6.31
C ALA A 26 14.25 12.75 5.79
N GLN A 27 14.08 13.76 6.65
CA GLN A 27 14.39 15.16 6.33
C GLN A 27 15.85 15.52 6.61
N ALA A 28 16.57 14.66 7.34
CA ALA A 28 17.98 14.87 7.64
C ALA A 28 18.86 14.34 6.50
N GLU A 29 20.06 14.91 6.33
CA GLU A 29 21.04 14.43 5.35
C GLU A 29 21.59 13.05 5.72
N CYS A 30 21.62 12.72 7.02
CA CYS A 30 22.13 11.46 7.53
C CYS A 30 21.36 10.99 8.76
N VAL A 31 21.14 9.68 8.85
CA VAL A 31 20.55 9.00 10.00
C VAL A 31 21.54 7.96 10.52
N MET A 32 21.85 8.04 11.81
CA MET A 32 22.76 7.11 12.48
C MET A 32 21.97 5.96 13.13
N LEU A 33 22.51 4.74 13.05
CA LEU A 33 21.97 3.55 13.72
C LEU A 33 22.97 3.02 14.73
N ASN A 34 22.48 2.63 15.90
CA ASN A 34 23.27 1.92 16.90
C ASN A 34 23.45 0.45 16.48
N LYS A 35 24.63 -0.12 16.74
CA LYS A 35 24.92 -1.53 16.46
C LYS A 35 24.05 -2.43 17.34
N GLY A 36 23.62 -3.56 16.79
CA GLY A 36 22.94 -4.62 17.53
C GLY A 36 22.75 -5.89 16.69
N PRO A 37 22.23 -6.97 17.29
CA PRO A 37 22.06 -8.27 16.61
C PRO A 37 21.19 -8.20 15.35
N TYR A 38 20.25 -7.25 15.30
CA TYR A 38 19.29 -7.08 14.22
C TYR A 38 19.62 -5.87 13.32
N ILE A 39 20.89 -5.48 13.21
CA ILE A 39 21.31 -4.30 12.44
C ILE A 39 20.89 -4.36 10.97
N ASN A 40 20.90 -5.54 10.35
CA ASN A 40 20.49 -5.72 8.96
C ASN A 40 19.00 -5.41 8.78
N ASP A 41 18.16 -5.83 9.74
CA ASP A 41 16.73 -5.55 9.73
C ASP A 41 16.46 -4.06 9.96
N ALA A 42 17.21 -3.43 10.87
CA ALA A 42 17.15 -1.98 11.10
C ALA A 42 17.47 -1.19 9.82
N ILE A 43 18.52 -1.56 9.07
CA ILE A 43 18.86 -0.94 7.78
C ILE A 43 17.74 -1.15 6.76
N ARG A 44 17.17 -2.35 6.68
CA ARG A 44 16.11 -2.68 5.72
C ARG A 44 14.83 -1.88 6.00
N VAL A 45 14.44 -1.76 7.26
CA VAL A 45 13.30 -0.95 7.70
C VAL A 45 13.56 0.52 7.42
N LEU A 46 14.73 1.05 7.79
CA LEU A 46 15.10 2.44 7.54
C LEU A 46 15.05 2.78 6.06
N LYS A 47 15.66 1.96 5.19
CA LYS A 47 15.59 2.11 3.73
C LYS A 47 14.14 2.15 3.24
N GLY A 48 13.29 1.27 3.75
CA GLY A 48 11.87 1.23 3.40
C GLY A 48 11.11 2.48 3.85
N VAL A 49 11.46 3.09 4.98
CA VAL A 49 10.90 4.37 5.45
C VAL A 49 11.36 5.50 4.53
N LEU A 50 12.67 5.64 4.29
CA LEU A 50 13.25 6.72 3.48
C LEU A 50 12.67 6.75 2.06
N ILE A 51 12.61 5.60 1.37
CA ILE A 51 12.02 5.52 0.01
C ILE A 51 10.55 5.94 -0.02
N ARG A 52 9.79 5.63 1.05
CA ARG A 52 8.38 6.04 1.13
C ARG A 52 8.24 7.53 1.40
N MET A 53 9.16 8.09 2.18
CA MET A 53 9.15 9.52 2.54
C MET A 53 9.67 10.41 1.43
N GLU A 54 10.61 9.94 0.60
CA GLU A 54 11.10 10.67 -0.58
C GLU A 54 9.96 11.11 -1.51
N GLY A 55 8.96 10.25 -1.70
CA GLY A 55 7.77 10.58 -2.49
C GLY A 55 6.86 11.67 -1.91
N HIS A 56 7.10 12.11 -0.67
CA HIS A 56 6.36 13.21 -0.03
C HIS A 56 7.15 14.54 -0.03
N SER A 57 8.47 14.50 -0.26
CA SER A 57 9.33 15.70 -0.20
C SER A 57 9.51 16.40 -1.57
N PHE A 58 9.06 15.79 -2.67
CA PHE A 58 9.17 16.39 -4.00
C PHE A 58 8.22 17.60 -4.13
N LYS A 59 8.80 18.81 -4.14
CA LYS A 59 8.17 20.15 -4.32
C LYS A 59 7.53 20.85 -3.11
N GLN A 60 7.76 20.46 -1.86
CA GLN A 60 7.10 21.11 -0.70
C GLN A 60 5.57 21.21 -0.84
N LYS A 61 4.98 20.34 -1.68
CA LYS A 61 3.54 20.21 -1.80
C LYS A 61 3.11 19.30 -0.66
N SER A 62 2.25 19.80 0.22
CA SER A 62 1.60 19.01 1.29
C SER A 62 0.61 17.98 0.72
N GLU A 63 0.98 17.30 -0.37
CA GLU A 63 0.20 16.29 -1.06
C GLU A 63 0.65 14.92 -0.57
N LEU A 64 -0.27 14.17 0.04
CA LEU A 64 -0.01 12.82 0.49
C LEU A 64 -0.04 11.87 -0.71
N ARG A 65 0.89 10.92 -0.77
CA ARG A 65 0.85 9.88 -1.80
C ARG A 65 -0.35 8.96 -1.56
N ALA A 66 -1.06 8.62 -2.64
CA ALA A 66 -2.18 7.67 -2.58
C ALA A 66 -1.77 6.32 -1.95
N LEU A 67 -2.50 5.92 -0.91
CA LEU A 67 -2.25 4.69 -0.15
C LEU A 67 -2.54 3.45 -1.00
N LYS A 68 -1.70 2.41 -0.84
CA LYS A 68 -1.85 1.15 -1.58
C LYS A 68 -3.21 0.48 -1.30
N VAL A 69 -3.70 0.57 -0.07
CA VAL A 69 -5.03 0.05 0.28
C VAL A 69 -6.14 0.76 -0.49
N ALA A 70 -6.10 2.09 -0.59
CA ALA A 70 -7.09 2.86 -1.35
C ALA A 70 -7.03 2.51 -2.85
N LYS A 71 -5.83 2.44 -3.43
CA LYS A 71 -5.64 2.01 -4.83
C LYS A 71 -6.21 0.61 -5.08
N ASN A 72 -5.95 -0.33 -4.17
CA ASN A 72 -6.46 -1.70 -4.28
C ASN A 72 -7.98 -1.75 -4.21
N SER A 73 -8.59 -0.98 -3.31
CA SER A 73 -10.05 -0.88 -3.21
C SER A 73 -10.67 -0.31 -4.47
N ILE A 74 -10.09 0.76 -5.04
CA ILE A 74 -10.55 1.38 -6.30
C ILE A 74 -10.40 0.39 -7.47
N LYS A 75 -9.28 -0.33 -7.55
CA LYS A 75 -9.03 -1.35 -8.58
C LYS A 75 -10.07 -2.46 -8.54
N LYS A 76 -10.33 -3.01 -7.35
CA LYS A 76 -11.37 -4.04 -7.14
C LYS A 76 -12.76 -3.52 -7.52
N PHE A 77 -13.07 -2.27 -7.19
CA PHE A 77 -14.34 -1.66 -7.58
C PHE A 77 -14.47 -1.55 -9.11
N SER A 78 -13.40 -1.17 -9.81
CA SER A 78 -13.37 -1.10 -11.27
C SER A 78 -13.49 -2.48 -11.94
N GLU A 79 -12.86 -3.51 -11.38
CA GLU A 79 -12.92 -4.89 -11.89
C GLU A 79 -14.33 -5.49 -11.73
N ASN A 80 -14.95 -5.32 -10.57
CA ASN A 80 -16.31 -5.80 -10.31
C ASN A 80 -17.38 -5.16 -11.22
N ASN A 81 -17.17 -3.91 -11.65
CA ASN A 81 -18.08 -3.23 -12.57
C ASN A 81 -17.94 -3.70 -14.03
N HIS A 82 -16.82 -4.32 -14.41
CA HIS A 82 -16.61 -4.86 -15.76
C HIS A 82 -17.27 -6.23 -15.96
N ASP A 83 -17.33 -7.07 -14.92
CA ASP A 83 -18.03 -8.37 -14.96
C ASP A 83 -19.56 -8.25 -15.07
N SER A 84 -20.11 -7.10 -14.68
CA SER A 84 -21.56 -6.84 -14.72
C SER A 84 -22.09 -6.61 -16.15
N LYS A 85 -21.23 -6.28 -17.13
CA LYS A 85 -21.64 -5.99 -18.51
C LYS A 85 -21.82 -7.24 -19.38
N HIS A 86 -21.25 -8.39 -19.01
CA HIS A 86 -21.35 -9.62 -19.83
C HIS A 86 -22.53 -10.53 -19.47
N LYS A 87 -23.23 -10.27 -18.35
CA LYS A 87 -24.33 -11.14 -17.87
C LYS A 87 -25.74 -10.66 -18.29
N ARG A 88 -25.86 -9.54 -19.01
CA ARG A 88 -27.16 -8.92 -19.34
C ARG A 88 -27.71 -9.27 -20.74
N THR A 89 -27.01 -10.07 -21.54
CA THR A 89 -27.43 -10.44 -22.92
C THR A 89 -27.72 -11.94 -23.10
N LYS A 90 -28.39 -12.59 -22.14
CA LYS A 90 -29.04 -13.89 -22.38
C LYS A 90 -30.38 -13.96 -21.64
N LYS A 91 -31.41 -13.29 -22.17
CA LYS A 91 -32.81 -13.66 -21.91
C LYS A 91 -33.49 -13.94 -23.25
N VAL A 92 -33.30 -15.19 -23.66
CA VAL A 92 -34.17 -16.12 -24.38
C VAL A 92 -35.29 -15.49 -25.24
N SER A 93 -35.17 -15.65 -26.54
CA SER A 93 -36.27 -15.56 -27.52
C SER A 93 -37.38 -16.55 -27.15
N PRO A 94 -38.68 -16.23 -27.35
CA PRO A 94 -39.76 -17.18 -27.09
C PRO A 94 -39.66 -18.38 -28.04
N PRO A 95 -40.01 -19.60 -27.60
CA PRO A 95 -40.04 -20.76 -28.50
C PRO A 95 -41.29 -20.71 -29.39
N ASP A 96 -41.07 -20.74 -30.70
CA ASP A 96 -42.08 -21.10 -31.68
C ASP A 96 -42.46 -22.57 -31.46
N HIS A 97 -43.64 -22.83 -30.90
CA HIS A 97 -44.24 -24.16 -30.93
C HIS A 97 -45.44 -24.19 -31.87
N ALA A 98 -45.31 -25.13 -32.81
CA ALA A 98 -46.09 -25.35 -33.99
C ALA A 98 -47.53 -25.82 -33.76
N ARG A 99 -48.36 -25.52 -34.76
CA ARG A 99 -49.48 -26.29 -35.36
C ARG A 99 -49.72 -27.69 -34.74
N THR A 100 -50.98 -28.05 -34.44
CA THR A 100 -51.90 -28.86 -35.27
C THR A 100 -53.16 -29.35 -34.52
N ALA A 101 -54.29 -29.44 -35.26
CA ALA A 101 -55.43 -30.38 -35.15
C ALA A 101 -56.41 -30.29 -33.96
N GLU A 102 -57.61 -29.71 -34.16
CA GLU A 102 -58.88 -30.38 -34.55
C GLU A 102 -59.85 -29.34 -35.16
#